data_AF-A0A2E9Y992-F1
#
_entry.id   AF-A0A2E9Y992-F1
#
_cell.length_a   1.000
_cell.length_b   1.000
_cell.length_c   1.000
_cell.angle_alpha   90.00
_cell.angle_beta   90.00
_cell.angle_gamma   90.00
#
_symmetry.space_group_name_H-M   'P 1'
#
loop_
_entity.id
_entity.type
_entity.pdbx_description
1 polymer ?
#
loop_
_entity_poly.entity_id
_entity_poly.type
_entity_poly.pdbx_seq_one_letter_code
_entity_poly.pdbx_strand_id
1 'polypeptide(L)'
;MAILTGGGVATVNQELAYLMRAGPTDSLDRMVATIFANLAMQQFEDGKSGVMMALRDGNYTTVAANTCIQGEKRVDVNQLYDIEAYRLSVRYALDKPMFLY
;
A
#
# COMPACT_ATOMS: atom_id res chain seq x y z
N MET A 1 -12.21 11.86 -24.01
CA MET A 1 -13.25 11.09 -23.29
C MET A 1 -14.15 10.47 -24.35
N ALA A 2 -14.00 9.17 -24.62
CA ALA A 2 -14.84 8.47 -25.58
C ALA A 2 -15.84 7.60 -24.81
N ILE A 3 -17.13 7.73 -25.12
CA ILE A 3 -18.16 6.82 -24.63
C ILE A 3 -18.16 5.63 -25.59
N LEU A 4 -17.80 4.45 -25.10
CA LEU A 4 -17.77 3.23 -25.89
C LEU A 4 -19.05 2.43 -25.62
N THR A 5 -19.82 2.15 -26.67
CA THR A 5 -21.09 1.40 -26.61
C THR A 5 -20.87 -0.03 -27.13
N GLY A 6 -20.01 -0.79 -26.47
CA GLY A 6 -19.70 -2.18 -26.86
C GLY A 6 -20.73 -3.24 -26.42
N GLY A 7 -21.66 -2.90 -25.52
CA GLY A 7 -22.56 -3.88 -24.89
C GLY A 7 -23.87 -3.33 -24.31
N GLY A 8 -24.39 -2.22 -24.86
CA GLY A 8 -25.65 -1.61 -24.41
C GLY A 8 -25.58 -0.73 -23.16
N VAL A 9 -24.43 -0.67 -22.49
CA VAL A 9 -24.18 0.22 -21.33
C VAL A 9 -23.17 1.29 -21.72
N ALA A 10 -23.50 2.56 -21.44
CA ALA A 10 -22.59 3.68 -21.65
C ALA A 10 -21.36 3.55 -20.74
N THR A 11 -20.19 3.40 -21.33
CA THR A 11 -18.92 3.24 -20.60
C THR A 11 -17.98 4.39 -20.89
N VAL A 12 -17.41 4.99 -19.86
CA VAL A 12 -16.34 6.00 -19.97
C VAL A 12 -15.02 5.35 -19.57
N ASN A 13 -14.06 5.32 -20.49
CA ASN A 13 -12.71 4.86 -20.21
C ASN A 13 -11.77 6.05 -19.97
N GLN A 14 -11.06 6.05 -18.85
CA GLN A 14 -10.07 7.05 -18.48
C GLN A 14 -8.76 6.37 -18.07
N GLU A 15 -7.71 6.57 -18.88
CA GLU A 15 -6.36 6.16 -18.52
C GLU A 15 -5.78 7.17 -17.52
N LEU A 16 -5.46 6.70 -16.32
CA LEU A 16 -4.94 7.56 -15.24
C LEU A 16 -3.41 7.72 -15.34
N ALA A 17 -2.67 6.70 -15.77
CA ALA A 17 -1.22 6.73 -15.97
C ALA A 17 -0.46 7.50 -14.85
N TYR A 18 0.33 8.51 -15.21
CA TYR A 18 1.13 9.32 -14.29
C TYR A 18 0.31 10.13 -13.27
N LEU A 19 -0.99 10.33 -13.51
CA LEU A 19 -1.85 11.04 -12.56
C LEU A 19 -1.90 10.34 -11.20
N MET A 20 -1.81 9.00 -11.17
CA MET A 20 -1.80 8.23 -9.91
C MET A 20 -0.54 8.43 -9.06
N ARG A 21 0.53 9.00 -9.64
CA ARG A 21 1.79 9.31 -8.93
C ARG A 21 1.97 10.81 -8.69
N ALA A 22 1.11 11.63 -9.30
CA ALA A 22 1.08 13.06 -9.12
C ALA A 22 0.04 13.45 -8.06
N GLY A 23 0.22 14.61 -7.44
CA GLY A 23 -0.71 15.14 -6.44
C GLY A 23 -0.07 15.29 -5.06
N PRO A 24 -0.74 16.02 -4.15
CA PRO A 24 -0.27 16.18 -2.79
C PRO A 24 -0.33 14.84 -2.05
N THR A 25 0.65 14.59 -1.18
CA THR A 25 0.63 13.45 -0.27
C THR A 25 -0.54 13.55 0.70
N ASP A 26 -1.19 12.42 0.95
CA ASP A 26 -2.24 12.33 1.97
C ASP A 26 -1.65 12.50 3.38
N SER A 27 -2.50 12.86 4.34
CA SER A 27 -2.15 12.94 5.76
C SER A 27 -1.45 11.70 6.31
N LEU A 28 -1.89 10.50 5.91
CA LEU A 28 -1.29 9.24 6.34
C LEU A 28 0.11 9.07 5.76
N ASP A 29 0.28 9.33 4.46
CA ASP A 29 1.58 9.22 3.78
C ASP A 29 2.62 10.12 4.45
N ARG A 30 2.21 11.35 4.82
CA ARG A 30 3.07 12.27 5.57
C ARG A 30 3.43 11.72 6.95
N MET A 31 2.45 11.22 7.69
CA MET A 31 2.65 10.68 9.02
C MET A 31 3.63 9.50 9.00
N VAL A 32 3.42 8.52 8.12
CA VAL A 32 4.29 7.35 7.98
C VAL A 32 5.70 7.75 7.56
N ALA A 33 5.84 8.67 6.59
CA ALA A 33 7.15 9.13 6.13
C ALA A 33 7.94 9.83 7.25
N THR A 34 7.30 10.70 8.03
CA THR A 34 7.94 11.38 9.17
C THR A 34 8.38 10.38 10.24
N ILE A 35 7.54 9.40 10.58
CA ILE A 35 7.88 8.39 11.58
C ILE A 35 9.04 7.51 11.09
N PHE A 36 9.01 7.08 9.82
CA PHE A 36 10.11 6.30 9.23
C PHE A 36 11.43 7.07 9.26
N ALA A 37 11.42 8.36 8.94
CA ALA A 37 12.62 9.20 9.00
C ALA A 37 13.18 9.30 10.42
N ASN A 38 12.33 9.53 11.42
CA ASN A 38 12.75 9.60 12.82
C ASN A 38 13.33 8.26 13.32
N LEU A 39 12.68 7.14 13.00
CA LEU A 39 13.17 5.80 13.36
C LEU A 39 14.51 5.49 12.67
N ALA A 40 14.67 5.89 11.41
CA ALA A 40 15.93 5.73 10.68
C ALA A 40 17.08 6.49 11.38
N MET A 41 16.81 7.73 11.80
CA MET A 41 17.80 8.54 12.53
C MET A 41 18.17 7.93 13.88
N GLN A 42 17.20 7.42 14.64
CA GLN A 42 17.48 6.70 15.89
C GLN A 42 18.37 5.48 15.68
N GLN A 43 18.08 4.68 14.65
CA GLN A 43 18.90 3.51 14.31
C GLN A 43 20.32 3.92 13.89
N PHE A 44 20.46 5.05 13.18
CA PHE A 44 21.75 5.60 12.82
C PHE A 44 22.55 6.07 14.05
N GLU A 45 21.91 6.79 14.97
CA GLU A 45 22.52 7.23 16.25
C GLU A 45 22.97 6.05 17.12
N ASP A 46 22.20 4.95 17.10
CA ASP A 46 22.55 3.68 17.75
C ASP A 46 23.70 2.92 17.03
N GLY A 47 24.27 3.46 15.95
CA GLY A 47 25.33 2.82 15.16
C GLY A 47 24.85 1.61 14.36
N LYS A 48 23.53 1.42 14.20
CA LYS A 48 22.96 0.31 13.43
C LYS A 48 22.95 0.64 11.94
N SER A 49 23.26 -0.35 11.12
CA SER A 49 23.26 -0.24 9.65
C SER A 49 22.69 -1.51 9.02
N GLY A 50 22.38 -1.46 7.72
CA GLY A 50 21.83 -2.61 7.00
C GLY A 50 20.38 -2.95 7.37
N VAL A 51 19.65 -2.00 7.96
CA VAL A 51 18.23 -2.14 8.32
C VAL A 51 17.34 -1.25 7.45
N MET A 52 16.09 -1.66 7.29
CA MET A 52 15.04 -0.93 6.60
C MET A 52 13.82 -0.80 7.52
N MET A 53 13.19 0.37 7.50
CA MET A 53 11.98 0.66 8.27
C MET A 53 10.80 0.00 7.57
N ALA A 54 9.94 -0.64 8.36
CA ALA A 54 8.81 -1.39 7.86
C ALA A 54 7.57 -1.15 8.72
N LEU A 55 6.40 -1.39 8.12
CA LEU A 55 5.13 -1.50 8.81
C LEU A 55 4.67 -2.95 8.71
N ARG A 56 4.38 -3.60 9.84
CA ARG A 56 3.85 -4.96 9.92
C ARG A 56 2.71 -5.01 10.91
N ASP A 57 1.57 -5.53 10.48
CA ASP A 57 0.35 -5.63 11.30
C ASP A 57 -0.02 -4.29 11.96
N GLY A 58 0.12 -3.19 11.21
CA GLY A 58 -0.11 -1.82 11.70
C GLY A 58 0.95 -1.25 12.65
N ASN A 59 2.04 -1.97 12.92
CA ASN A 59 3.11 -1.55 13.83
C ASN A 59 4.41 -1.19 13.09
N TYR A 60 5.10 -0.17 13.58
CA TYR A 60 6.41 0.23 13.07
C TYR A 60 7.49 -0.74 13.55
N THR A 61 8.37 -1.17 12.64
CA THR A 61 9.46 -2.10 12.94
C THR A 61 10.66 -1.88 12.02
N THR A 62 11.73 -2.63 12.24
CA THR A 62 12.90 -2.70 11.36
C THR A 62 13.10 -4.11 10.86
N VAL A 63 13.54 -4.23 9.61
CA VAL A 63 13.88 -5.50 8.95
C VAL A 63 15.25 -5.38 8.31
N ALA A 64 15.84 -6.49 7.84
CA ALA A 64 17.08 -6.44 7.09
C ALA A 64 16.88 -5.70 5.76
N ALA A 65 17.86 -4.91 5.33
CA ALA A 65 17.74 -4.11 4.11
C ALA A 65 17.52 -4.96 2.83
N ASN A 66 17.94 -6.22 2.84
CA ASN A 66 17.72 -7.15 1.74
C ASN A 66 16.36 -7.87 1.79
N THR A 67 15.50 -7.63 2.78
CA THR A 67 14.21 -8.32 2.90
C THR A 67 13.33 -8.11 1.66
N CYS A 68 13.35 -6.93 1.03
CA CYS A 68 12.52 -6.63 -0.14
C CYS A 68 12.88 -7.42 -1.41
N ILE A 69 14.07 -8.03 -1.47
CA ILE A 69 14.50 -8.86 -2.61
C ILE A 69 14.40 -10.36 -2.33
N GLN A 70 14.02 -10.75 -1.11
CA GLN A 70 13.96 -12.15 -0.69
C GLN A 70 12.63 -12.84 -1.01
N GLY A 71 11.62 -12.09 -1.44
CA GLY A 71 10.29 -12.64 -1.67
C GLY A 71 9.43 -11.75 -2.56
N GLU A 72 8.28 -12.30 -2.94
CA GLU A 72 7.30 -11.60 -3.76
C GLU A 72 6.16 -11.10 -2.87
N LYS A 73 5.81 -9.81 -2.99
CA LYS A 73 4.64 -9.25 -2.32
C LYS A 73 3.37 -9.84 -2.95
N ARG A 74 2.60 -10.61 -2.16
CA ARG A 74 1.30 -11.16 -2.56
C ARG A 74 0.17 -10.37 -1.91
N VAL A 75 -0.95 -10.24 -2.62
CA VAL A 75 -2.20 -9.70 -2.09
C VAL A 75 -3.07 -10.87 -1.63
N ASP A 76 -3.70 -10.74 -0.47
CA ASP A 76 -4.70 -11.71 -0.02
C ASP A 76 -6.01 -11.53 -0.82
N VAL A 77 -6.08 -12.21 -1.97
CA VAL A 77 -7.23 -12.13 -2.88
C VAL A 77 -8.48 -12.71 -2.21
N ASN A 78 -8.35 -13.82 -1.49
CA ASN A 78 -9.49 -14.50 -0.87
C ASN A 78 -10.18 -13.61 0.18
N GLN A 79 -9.40 -12.78 0.87
CA GLN A 79 -9.94 -11.88 1.88
C GLN A 79 -10.40 -10.54 1.31
N LEU A 80 -9.65 -9.96 0.38
CA LEU A 80 -9.88 -8.60 -0.09
C LEU A 80 -10.77 -8.53 -1.34
N TYR A 81 -10.99 -9.63 -2.06
CA TYR A 81 -11.71 -9.63 -3.33
C TYR A 81 -12.68 -10.80 -3.47
N ASP A 82 -13.80 -10.53 -4.13
CA ASP A 82 -14.63 -11.54 -4.75
C ASP A 82 -14.03 -11.85 -6.13
N ILE A 83 -13.54 -13.07 -6.32
CA ILE A 83 -12.85 -13.49 -7.55
C ILE A 83 -13.81 -13.58 -8.73
N GLU A 84 -15.05 -14.00 -8.50
CA GLU A 84 -16.05 -14.18 -9.56
C GLU A 84 -16.57 -12.83 -10.05
N ALA A 85 -16.84 -11.92 -9.11
CA ALA A 85 -17.37 -10.59 -9.43
C ALA A 85 -16.29 -9.53 -9.70
N TYR A 86 -15.01 -9.85 -9.44
CA TYR A 86 -13.86 -8.94 -9.51
C TYR A 86 -14.10 -7.63 -8.73
N ARG A 87 -14.67 -7.75 -7.53
CA ARG A 87 -15.03 -6.61 -6.66
C ARG A 87 -14.34 -6.71 -5.32
N LEU A 88 -14.02 -5.55 -4.74
CA LEU A 88 -13.46 -5.47 -3.40
C LEU A 88 -14.47 -6.00 -2.37
N SER A 89 -13.99 -6.81 -1.43
CA SER A 89 -14.75 -7.35 -0.30
C SER A 89 -14.27 -6.70 1.00
N VAL A 90 -15.15 -5.94 1.67
CA VAL A 90 -14.85 -5.23 2.94
C VAL A 90 -15.67 -5.82 4.09
N ARG A 91 -15.75 -7.15 4.17
CA ARG A 91 -16.64 -7.84 5.12
C ARG A 91 -16.07 -7.97 6.54
N TYR A 92 -14.73 -8.00 6.67
CA TYR A 92 -14.06 -8.28 7.94
C TYR A 92 -13.04 -7.18 8.24
N ALA A 93 -13.38 -6.27 9.14
CA ALA A 93 -12.51 -5.18 9.59
C ALA A 93 -12.07 -5.30 11.06
N LEU A 94 -12.76 -6.17 11.84
CA LEU A 94 -12.41 -6.38 13.25
C LEU A 94 -11.01 -6.99 13.36
N ASP A 95 -10.23 -6.49 14.32
CA ASP A 95 -8.84 -6.89 14.62
C ASP A 95 -7.85 -6.74 13.46
N LYS A 96 -8.24 -6.01 12.40
CA LYS A 96 -7.33 -5.64 11.33
C LYS A 96 -6.77 -4.25 11.56
N PRO A 97 -5.48 -4.02 11.28
CA PRO A 97 -4.96 -2.68 11.28
C PRO A 97 -5.73 -1.85 10.25
N MET A 98 -5.96 -0.59 10.58
CA MET A 98 -6.66 0.35 9.69
C MET A 98 -5.99 0.43 8.30
N PHE A 99 -4.69 0.11 8.20
CA PHE A 99 -3.91 0.13 6.97
C PHE A 99 -2.83 -0.97 6.96
N LEU A 100 -2.50 -1.48 5.75
CA LEU A 100 -1.26 -2.20 5.43
C LEU A 100 -0.92 -3.39 6.36
N TYR A 101 -1.61 -4.52 6.14
CA TYR A 101 -1.24 -5.83 6.67
C TYR A 101 -0.85 -6.78 5.51
#